data_AF-A0A2W2CXW4-F1
#
_entry.id   AF-A0A2W2CXW4-F1
#
_cell.length_a   1.000
_cell.length_b   1.000
_cell.length_c   1.000
_cell.angle_alpha   90.00
_cell.angle_beta   90.00
_cell.angle_gamma   90.00
#
_symmetry.space_group_name_H-M   'P 1'
#
loop_
_entity.id
_entity.type
_entity.pdbx_description
1 polymer ?
#
loop_
_entity_poly.entity_id
_entity_poly.type
_entity_poly.pdbx_seq_one_letter_code
_entity_poly.pdbx_strand_id
1 'polypeptide(L)'
;MPAGNGCRSERDGTGRHPQRVVDGGTRAHRPEGKTAVNDAEFREAVARRAGLPPTEAATIIGATLTTLAERISGGRARDLAKQLPDEVRGYLHREEEFAEPLDLVEFLHEVRTRAGVGDDQQSAMYARAVLATVRDAVSAEEFKSLVSELPEDVRQLLQPVGRLRA
;
A
#
# COMPACT_ATOMS: atom_id res chain seq x y z
N MET A 1 -77.55 0.92 -18.09
CA MET A 1 -78.14 2.23 -17.72
C MET A 1 -78.62 2.16 -16.28
N PRO A 2 -78.62 3.25 -15.50
CA PRO A 2 -77.44 3.93 -14.94
C PRO A 2 -77.56 3.86 -13.37
N ALA A 3 -77.01 4.69 -12.48
CA ALA A 3 -76.08 5.84 -12.48
C ALA A 3 -75.36 5.85 -11.11
N GLY A 4 -74.34 6.72 -10.89
CA GLY A 4 -73.83 6.98 -9.54
C GLY A 4 -72.41 7.54 -9.47
N ASN A 5 -72.21 8.78 -9.93
CA ASN A 5 -70.90 9.45 -9.86
C ASN A 5 -70.84 10.42 -8.67
N GLY A 6 -69.74 10.44 -7.91
CA GLY A 6 -69.53 11.32 -6.75
C GLY A 6 -68.09 11.82 -6.70
N CYS A 7 -67.91 13.15 -6.69
CA CYS A 7 -66.61 13.82 -6.83
C CYS A 7 -66.01 14.28 -5.48
N ARG A 8 -64.78 14.84 -5.53
CA ARG A 8 -63.99 15.57 -4.47
C ARG A 8 -63.28 14.67 -3.44
N SER A 9 -62.10 15.00 -2.87
CA SER A 9 -61.16 16.15 -2.99
C SER A 9 -59.82 15.80 -2.24
N GLU A 10 -58.65 16.48 -2.29
CA GLU A 10 -58.06 17.53 -3.19
C GLU A 10 -56.74 18.12 -2.61
N ARG A 11 -55.65 18.22 -3.41
CA ARG A 11 -54.35 18.91 -3.12
C ARG A 11 -53.50 18.31 -1.96
N ASP A 12 -52.20 18.58 -1.77
CA ASP A 12 -51.22 19.52 -2.39
C ASP A 12 -49.81 18.85 -2.49
N GLY A 13 -48.80 19.45 -3.14
CA GLY A 13 -47.46 18.84 -3.20
C GLY A 13 -46.48 19.42 -4.24
N THR A 14 -46.04 20.67 -4.06
CA THR A 14 -45.06 21.38 -4.91
C THR A 14 -43.73 20.62 -5.09
N GLY A 15 -43.21 20.48 -6.32
CA GLY A 15 -41.94 19.79 -6.60
C GLY A 15 -41.27 20.13 -7.95
N ARG A 16 -40.33 21.09 -7.93
CA ARG A 16 -39.61 21.64 -9.11
C ARG A 16 -38.26 20.93 -9.31
N HIS A 17 -38.05 20.21 -10.43
CA HIS A 17 -36.85 20.33 -11.32
C HIS A 17 -36.75 19.23 -12.40
N PRO A 18 -36.34 19.56 -13.64
CA PRO A 18 -35.79 18.61 -14.60
C PRO A 18 -34.25 18.72 -14.71
N GLN A 19 -33.53 17.59 -14.72
CA GLN A 19 -32.24 17.41 -15.42
C GLN A 19 -32.18 15.95 -15.93
N ARG A 20 -31.98 15.67 -17.21
CA ARG A 20 -30.81 15.86 -18.11
C ARG A 20 -29.76 14.74 -17.98
N VAL A 21 -29.58 14.07 -19.13
CA VAL A 21 -28.54 13.13 -19.59
C VAL A 21 -27.15 13.23 -18.93
N VAL A 22 -26.43 12.09 -18.88
CA VAL A 22 -25.06 11.96 -19.42
C VAL A 22 -24.71 10.49 -19.70
N ASP A 23 -24.01 10.24 -20.80
CA ASP A 23 -23.49 8.96 -21.25
C ASP A 23 -22.37 8.42 -20.33
N GLY A 24 -22.55 7.21 -19.80
CA GLY A 24 -21.56 6.47 -19.02
C GLY A 24 -20.54 5.73 -19.90
N GLY A 25 -19.89 6.42 -20.83
CA GLY A 25 -18.84 5.81 -21.65
C GLY A 25 -17.61 5.47 -20.80
N THR A 26 -17.38 4.17 -20.53
CA THR A 26 -16.22 3.67 -19.77
C THR A 26 -14.92 4.03 -20.49
N ARG A 27 -14.34 5.18 -20.14
CA ARG A 27 -13.02 5.59 -20.62
C ARG A 27 -12.00 4.61 -20.08
N ALA A 28 -11.30 3.94 -20.98
CA ALA A 28 -10.13 3.15 -20.64
C ALA A 28 -9.13 4.05 -19.90
N HIS A 29 -8.90 3.76 -18.62
CA HIS A 29 -7.83 4.38 -17.86
C HIS A 29 -6.50 3.83 -18.40
N ARG A 30 -5.87 4.59 -19.31
CA ARG A 30 -4.49 4.38 -19.74
C ARG A 30 -3.59 5.29 -18.90
N PRO A 31 -2.88 4.77 -17.88
CA PRO A 31 -1.88 5.54 -17.17
C PRO A 31 -0.60 5.62 -18.01
N GLU A 32 -0.59 6.50 -19.02
CA GLU A 32 0.66 6.96 -19.63
C GLU A 32 1.21 8.12 -18.79
N GLY A 33 1.86 7.75 -17.69
CA GLY A 33 2.43 8.69 -16.74
C GLY A 33 3.22 7.96 -15.67
N LYS A 34 4.54 8.10 -15.72
CA LYS A 34 5.48 7.78 -14.62
C LYS A 34 5.34 8.82 -13.50
N THR A 35 4.13 8.90 -12.96
CA THR A 35 3.75 9.78 -11.86
C THR A 35 4.13 9.08 -10.56
N ALA A 36 4.62 9.82 -9.56
CA ALA A 36 4.89 9.26 -8.25
C ALA A 36 3.61 8.57 -7.73
N VAL A 37 3.75 7.32 -7.27
CA VAL A 37 2.66 6.56 -6.64
C VAL A 37 2.12 7.41 -5.51
N ASN A 38 0.81 7.67 -5.47
CA ASN A 38 0.22 8.39 -4.35
C ASN A 38 -0.02 7.45 -3.16
N ASP A 39 -0.20 7.99 -1.95
CA ASP A 39 -0.26 7.21 -0.70
C ASP A 39 -1.38 6.14 -0.74
N ALA A 40 -2.50 6.48 -1.37
CA ALA A 40 -3.63 5.56 -1.57
C ALA A 40 -3.26 4.40 -2.51
N GLU A 41 -2.67 4.68 -3.67
CA GLU A 41 -2.19 3.65 -4.62
C GLU A 41 -1.12 2.75 -3.99
N PHE A 42 -0.19 3.31 -3.20
CA PHE A 42 0.83 2.55 -2.50
C PHE A 42 0.19 1.60 -1.47
N ARG A 43 -0.70 2.12 -0.63
CA ARG A 43 -1.43 1.34 0.38
C ARG A 43 -2.31 0.27 -0.24
N GLU A 44 -3.02 0.57 -1.33
CA GLU A 44 -3.80 -0.42 -2.08
C GLU A 44 -2.90 -1.49 -2.72
N ALA A 45 -1.74 -1.12 -3.26
CA ALA A 45 -0.82 -2.06 -3.86
C ALA A 45 -0.23 -3.03 -2.82
N VAL A 46 0.05 -2.56 -1.60
CA VAL A 46 0.38 -3.45 -0.47
C VAL A 46 -0.82 -4.30 -0.06
N ALA A 47 -2.01 -3.71 0.14
CA ALA A 47 -3.22 -4.41 0.54
C ALA A 47 -3.53 -5.60 -0.39
N ARG A 48 -3.50 -5.37 -1.72
CA ARG A 48 -3.69 -6.39 -2.75
C ARG A 48 -2.64 -7.51 -2.70
N ARG A 49 -1.38 -7.19 -2.36
CA ARG A 49 -0.28 -8.17 -2.24
C ARG A 49 -0.32 -8.96 -0.93
N ALA A 50 -0.76 -8.33 0.16
CA ALA A 50 -0.88 -8.92 1.48
C ALA A 50 -2.19 -9.72 1.67
N GLY A 51 -3.20 -9.52 0.80
CA GLY A 51 -4.53 -10.10 0.97
C GLY A 51 -5.34 -9.45 2.10
N LEU A 52 -5.01 -8.21 2.45
CA LEU A 52 -5.55 -7.48 3.61
C LEU A 52 -6.50 -6.34 3.20
N PRO A 53 -7.39 -5.88 4.09
CA PRO A 53 -8.08 -4.61 3.91
C PRO A 53 -7.08 -3.43 3.99
N PRO A 54 -7.33 -2.30 3.30
CA PRO A 54 -6.40 -1.15 3.29
C PRO A 54 -6.08 -0.55 4.66
N THR A 55 -6.95 -0.74 5.65
CA THR A 55 -6.73 -0.30 7.04
C THR A 55 -5.61 -1.08 7.73
N GLU A 56 -5.56 -2.40 7.53
CA GLU A 56 -4.49 -3.25 8.08
C GLU A 56 -3.20 -3.11 7.27
N ALA A 57 -3.31 -2.80 5.98
CA ALA A 57 -2.16 -2.50 5.12
C ALA A 57 -1.31 -1.33 5.67
N ALA A 58 -1.93 -0.29 6.24
CA ALA A 58 -1.19 0.83 6.85
C ALA A 58 -0.31 0.38 8.04
N THR A 59 -0.81 -0.51 8.89
CA THR A 59 -0.07 -1.06 10.04
C THR A 59 1.15 -1.85 9.58
N ILE A 60 1.01 -2.76 8.60
CA ILE A 60 2.14 -3.57 8.12
C ILE A 60 3.17 -2.76 7.33
N ILE A 61 2.74 -1.68 6.67
CA ILE A 61 3.62 -0.71 6.01
C ILE A 61 4.49 -0.02 7.06
N GLY A 62 3.88 0.59 8.09
CA GLY A 62 4.61 1.29 9.14
C GLY A 62 5.54 0.35 9.93
N ALA A 63 5.09 -0.87 10.21
CA ALA A 63 5.92 -1.89 10.83
C ALA A 63 7.16 -2.23 9.98
N THR A 64 6.95 -2.62 8.72
CA THR A 64 8.04 -3.05 7.83
C THR A 64 9.02 -1.92 7.52
N LEU A 65 8.52 -0.70 7.25
CA LEU A 65 9.37 0.43 6.88
C LEU A 65 10.21 0.95 8.05
N THR A 66 9.69 0.99 9.28
CA THR A 66 10.53 1.38 10.42
C THR A 66 11.57 0.30 10.74
N THR A 67 11.19 -0.98 10.78
CA THR A 67 12.18 -2.06 10.98
C THR A 67 13.23 -2.09 9.86
N LEU A 68 12.86 -1.74 8.61
CA LEU A 68 13.83 -1.58 7.52
C LEU A 68 14.75 -0.37 7.74
N ALA A 69 14.20 0.77 8.15
CA ALA A 69 14.96 2.00 8.42
C ALA A 69 16.05 1.75 9.46
N GLU A 70 15.72 1.05 10.54
CA GLU A 70 16.63 0.67 11.63
C GLU A 70 17.85 -0.19 11.19
N ARG A 71 17.88 -0.75 9.97
CA ARG A 71 18.97 -1.66 9.51
C ARG A 71 19.82 -1.12 8.38
N ILE A 72 19.36 -0.07 7.73
CA ILE A 72 20.09 0.63 6.68
C ILE A 72 20.81 1.85 7.29
N SER A 73 21.72 2.46 6.54
CA SER A 73 22.29 3.75 6.95
C SER A 73 21.23 4.85 6.99
N GLY A 74 21.36 5.82 7.90
CA GLY A 74 20.52 7.04 7.88
C GLY A 74 20.55 7.76 6.52
N GLY A 75 21.69 7.72 5.82
CA GLY A 75 21.81 8.11 4.41
C GLY A 75 20.82 7.38 3.49
N ARG A 76 20.83 6.04 3.49
CA ARG A 76 19.91 5.21 2.69
C ARG A 76 18.45 5.40 3.06
N ALA A 77 18.12 5.51 4.35
CA ALA A 77 16.75 5.79 4.78
C ALA A 77 16.22 7.10 4.20
N ARG A 78 17.03 8.17 4.23
CA ARG A 78 16.70 9.47 3.65
C ARG A 78 16.64 9.46 2.12
N ASP A 79 17.49 8.69 1.44
CA ASP A 79 17.44 8.54 -0.02
C ASP A 79 16.21 7.75 -0.48
N LEU A 80 15.87 6.67 0.21
CA LEU A 80 14.66 5.89 -0.03
C LEU A 80 13.39 6.74 0.20
N ALA A 81 13.36 7.53 1.28
CA ALA A 81 12.23 8.41 1.60
C ALA A 81 11.91 9.41 0.47
N LYS A 82 12.93 9.96 -0.21
CA LYS A 82 12.73 10.92 -1.33
C LYS A 82 11.91 10.34 -2.49
N GLN A 83 11.91 9.02 -2.67
CA GLN A 83 11.18 8.34 -3.74
C GLN A 83 9.82 7.77 -3.31
N LEU A 84 9.52 7.72 -2.01
CA LEU A 84 8.25 7.24 -1.49
C LEU A 84 7.21 8.38 -1.30
N PRO A 85 5.90 8.03 -1.27
CA PRO A 85 4.80 8.93 -0.89
C PRO A 85 5.00 9.60 0.49
N ASP A 86 4.35 10.74 0.74
CA ASP A 86 4.58 11.54 1.95
C ASP A 86 4.14 10.85 3.26
N GLU A 87 3.02 10.10 3.27
CA GLU A 87 2.55 9.37 4.45
C GLU A 87 3.55 8.26 4.86
N VAL A 88 4.28 7.68 3.90
CA VAL A 88 5.27 6.61 4.17
C VAL A 88 6.68 7.11 4.48
N ARG A 89 7.02 8.36 4.13
CA ARG A 89 8.30 8.99 4.52
C ARG A 89 8.51 9.00 6.03
N GLY A 90 7.44 9.19 6.80
CA GLY A 90 7.50 9.26 8.27
C GLY A 90 8.03 8.00 8.95
N TYR A 91 8.00 6.84 8.29
CA TYR A 91 8.55 5.58 8.81
C TYR A 91 10.03 5.37 8.49
N LEU A 92 10.61 6.16 7.57
CA LEU A 92 11.99 6.06 7.10
C LEU A 92 12.89 7.11 7.76
N HIS A 93 12.86 7.17 9.09
CA HIS A 93 13.73 8.02 9.88
C HIS A 93 14.71 7.18 10.70
N ARG A 94 15.99 7.59 10.67
CA ARG A 94 17.08 7.00 11.45
C ARG A 94 18.13 8.08 11.72
N GLU A 95 18.59 8.17 12.96
CA GLU A 95 19.62 9.13 13.39
C GLU A 95 21.03 8.55 13.16
N GLU A 96 21.18 7.22 13.22
CA GLU A 96 22.44 6.54 13.02
C GLU A 96 22.86 6.50 11.54
N GLU A 97 24.03 7.04 11.24
CA GLU A 97 24.59 7.07 9.87
C GLU A 97 25.12 5.70 9.40
N PHE A 98 25.12 4.68 10.25
CA PHE A 98 25.64 3.34 9.96
C PHE A 98 24.52 2.29 9.94
N ALA A 99 24.63 1.36 9.00
CA ALA A 99 23.78 0.17 8.94
C ALA A 99 24.12 -0.78 10.10
N GLU A 100 23.10 -1.28 10.80
CA GLU A 100 23.25 -2.29 11.84
C GLU A 100 22.68 -3.63 11.33
N PRO A 101 23.50 -4.68 11.24
CA PRO A 101 23.03 -5.98 10.79
C PRO A 101 22.04 -6.58 11.79
N LEU A 102 21.00 -7.21 11.25
CA LEU A 102 19.96 -7.95 11.95
C LEU A 102 19.65 -9.16 11.08
N ASP A 103 19.53 -10.34 11.67
CA ASP A 103 19.22 -11.53 10.88
C ASP A 103 17.75 -11.54 10.40
N LEU A 104 17.40 -12.48 9.52
CA LEU A 104 16.04 -12.58 9.00
C LEU A 104 15.01 -12.93 10.10
N VAL A 105 15.38 -13.72 11.10
CA VAL A 105 14.48 -14.14 12.19
C VAL A 105 14.16 -12.94 13.07
N GLU A 106 15.19 -12.19 13.46
CA GLU A 106 15.03 -10.96 14.23
C GLU A 106 14.29 -9.87 13.42
N PHE A 107 14.53 -9.75 12.10
CA PHE A 107 13.76 -8.83 11.24
C PHE A 107 12.27 -9.17 11.25
N LEU A 108 11.93 -10.45 11.08
CA LEU A 108 10.54 -10.90 11.10
C LEU A 108 9.92 -10.81 12.51
N HIS A 109 10.72 -10.98 13.56
CA HIS A 109 10.32 -10.77 14.95
C HIS A 109 9.88 -9.31 15.20
N GLU A 110 10.69 -8.34 14.78
CA GLU A 110 10.37 -6.92 14.97
C GLU A 110 9.19 -6.48 14.12
N VAL A 111 9.12 -6.90 12.84
CA VAL A 111 7.93 -6.64 12.00
C VAL A 111 6.68 -7.27 12.62
N ARG A 112 6.77 -8.50 13.16
CA ARG A 112 5.65 -9.20 13.81
C ARG A 112 5.17 -8.45 15.05
N THR A 113 6.11 -8.08 15.92
CA THR A 113 5.86 -7.36 17.18
C THR A 113 5.23 -5.99 16.91
N ARG A 114 5.74 -5.27 15.92
CA ARG A 114 5.28 -3.93 15.54
C ARG A 114 3.96 -3.92 14.77
N ALA A 115 3.68 -4.98 14.00
CA ALA A 115 2.41 -5.14 13.28
C ALA A 115 1.30 -5.79 14.10
N GLY A 116 1.62 -6.44 15.23
CA GLY A 116 0.66 -7.16 16.07
C GLY A 116 0.12 -8.45 15.42
N VAL A 117 0.92 -9.11 14.58
CA VAL A 117 0.50 -10.29 13.80
C VAL A 117 0.90 -11.61 14.45
N GLY A 118 0.16 -12.69 14.18
CA GLY A 118 0.20 -13.91 14.99
C GLY A 118 1.42 -14.82 14.81
N ASP A 119 2.07 -14.81 13.64
CA ASP A 119 3.15 -15.74 13.31
C ASP A 119 4.17 -15.18 12.30
N ASP A 120 5.31 -15.87 12.18
CA ASP A 120 6.44 -15.46 11.34
C ASP A 120 6.21 -15.67 9.84
N GLN A 121 5.35 -16.61 9.45
CA GLN A 121 5.01 -16.84 8.05
C GLN A 121 4.16 -15.68 7.53
N GLN A 122 3.21 -15.21 8.34
CA GLN A 122 2.39 -14.04 8.08
C GLN A 122 3.23 -12.75 8.11
N SER A 123 4.13 -12.59 9.09
CA SER A 123 5.13 -11.50 9.11
C SER A 123 5.96 -11.47 7.81
N ALA A 124 6.48 -12.61 7.37
CA ALA A 124 7.26 -12.71 6.13
C ALA A 124 6.43 -12.40 4.88
N MET A 125 5.18 -12.84 4.82
CA MET A 125 4.27 -12.50 3.72
C MET A 125 4.03 -10.99 3.62
N TYR A 126 3.79 -10.33 4.75
CA TYR A 126 3.54 -8.88 4.79
C TYR A 126 4.79 -8.06 4.50
N ALA A 127 5.95 -8.45 5.05
CA ALA A 127 7.23 -7.85 4.70
C ALA A 127 7.51 -7.96 3.19
N ARG A 128 7.29 -9.14 2.59
CA ARG A 128 7.41 -9.34 1.13
C ARG A 128 6.44 -8.44 0.34
N ALA A 129 5.19 -8.29 0.80
CA ALA A 129 4.20 -7.44 0.14
C ALA A 129 4.59 -5.95 0.15
N VAL A 130 5.09 -5.44 1.28
CA VAL A 130 5.60 -4.06 1.39
C VAL A 130 6.86 -3.87 0.55
N LEU A 131 7.87 -4.72 0.71
CA LEU A 131 9.15 -4.60 0.00
C LEU A 131 9.02 -4.74 -1.53
N ALA A 132 8.12 -5.60 -2.01
CA ALA A 132 7.78 -5.68 -3.44
C ALA A 132 7.08 -4.39 -3.94
N THR A 133 6.31 -3.71 -3.08
CA THR A 133 5.69 -2.42 -3.42
C THR A 133 6.71 -1.29 -3.43
N VAL A 134 7.67 -1.28 -2.48
CA VAL A 134 8.81 -0.35 -2.49
C VAL A 134 9.61 -0.49 -3.77
N ARG A 135 9.95 -1.72 -4.18
CA ARG A 135 10.68 -1.99 -5.44
C ARG A 135 9.99 -1.41 -6.67
N ASP A 136 8.67 -1.50 -6.73
CA ASP A 136 7.89 -1.02 -7.87
C ASP A 136 7.65 0.52 -7.81
N ALA A 137 7.85 1.16 -6.65
CA ALA A 137 7.69 2.60 -6.44
C ALA A 137 8.99 3.41 -6.63
N VAL A 138 10.17 2.80 -6.45
CA VAL A 138 11.48 3.48 -6.54
C VAL A 138 12.29 3.08 -7.78
N SER A 139 13.31 3.86 -8.11
CA SER A 139 14.21 3.54 -9.22
C SER A 139 14.96 2.23 -8.99
N ALA A 140 15.25 1.49 -10.07
CA ALA A 140 15.99 0.23 -10.00
C ALA A 140 17.40 0.39 -9.39
N GLU A 141 18.00 1.57 -9.53
CA GLU A 141 19.30 1.92 -8.93
C GLU A 141 19.20 2.13 -7.42
N GLU A 142 18.16 2.82 -6.94
CA GLU A 142 17.90 2.97 -5.51
C GLU A 142 17.58 1.63 -4.85
N PHE A 143 16.72 0.82 -5.48
CA PHE A 143 16.41 -0.51 -4.98
C PHE A 143 17.66 -1.41 -4.92
N LYS A 144 18.56 -1.32 -5.92
CA LYS A 144 19.84 -2.04 -5.90
C LYS A 144 20.75 -1.56 -4.75
N SER A 145 20.80 -0.25 -4.50
CA SER A 145 21.57 0.33 -3.39
C SER A 145 21.02 -0.13 -2.05
N LEU A 146 19.69 -0.10 -1.86
CA LEU A 146 19.01 -0.65 -0.69
C LEU A 146 19.36 -2.13 -0.46
N VAL A 147 19.26 -2.98 -1.49
CA VAL A 147 19.62 -4.41 -1.43
C VAL A 147 21.07 -4.60 -0.98
N SER A 148 21.99 -3.71 -1.38
CA SER A 148 23.42 -3.85 -1.05
C SER A 148 23.74 -3.67 0.44
N GLU A 149 22.95 -2.87 1.17
CA GLU A 149 23.10 -2.66 2.62
C GLU A 149 22.46 -3.79 3.46
N LEU A 150 21.58 -4.60 2.88
CA LEU A 150 20.86 -5.66 3.60
C LEU A 150 21.67 -6.97 3.74
N PRO A 151 21.58 -7.68 4.88
CA PRO A 151 22.10 -9.04 5.04
C PRO A 151 21.47 -10.03 4.05
N GLU A 152 22.22 -11.08 3.67
CA GLU A 152 21.81 -12.03 2.62
C GLU A 152 20.47 -12.71 2.93
N ASP A 153 20.20 -13.06 4.19
CA ASP A 153 18.94 -13.69 4.59
C ASP A 153 17.74 -12.75 4.43
N VAL A 154 17.91 -11.46 4.70
CA VAL A 154 16.87 -10.45 4.44
C VAL A 154 16.65 -10.26 2.93
N ARG A 155 17.71 -10.37 2.11
CA ARG A 155 17.57 -10.35 0.63
C ARG A 155 16.72 -11.51 0.10
N GLN A 156 16.60 -12.64 0.82
CA GLN A 156 15.70 -13.72 0.45
C GLN A 156 14.21 -13.31 0.49
N LEU A 157 13.84 -12.25 1.22
CA LEU A 157 12.50 -11.64 1.15
C LEU A 157 12.29 -10.89 -0.18
N LEU A 158 13.33 -10.27 -0.71
CA LEU A 158 13.29 -9.43 -1.92
C LEU A 158 13.29 -10.23 -3.22
N GLN A 159 13.80 -11.46 -3.18
CA GLN A 159 13.66 -12.39 -4.29
C GLN A 159 12.17 -12.62 -4.56
N PRO A 160 11.68 -12.40 -5.80
CA PRO A 160 10.34 -12.86 -6.15
C PRO A 160 10.30 -14.37 -5.86
N VAL A 161 9.26 -14.84 -5.17
CA VAL A 161 9.09 -16.28 -4.92
C VAL A 161 9.11 -16.96 -6.27
N GLY A 162 10.23 -17.62 -6.55
CA GLY A 162 10.46 -18.25 -7.83
C GLY A 162 9.33 -19.22 -8.05
N ARG A 163 8.61 -19.06 -9.17
CA ARG A 163 7.78 -20.13 -9.70
C ARG A 163 8.69 -21.34 -9.77
N LEU A 164 8.51 -22.31 -8.86
CA LEU A 164 9.23 -23.56 -8.90
C LEU A 164 9.00 -24.10 -10.31
N ARG A 165 10.07 -24.12 -11.12
CA ARG A 165 10.01 -24.82 -12.40
C ARG A 165 9.88 -26.29 -12.02
N ALA A 166 8.77 -26.88 -12.46
CA ALA A 166 8.52 -28.32 -12.42
C ALA A 166 9.62 -29.08 -13.18
#